data_AF-A0AA89C321-F1
#
_entry.id   AF-A0AA89C321-F1
#
_cell.length_a   1.000
_cell.length_b   1.000
_cell.length_c   1.000
_cell.angle_alpha   90.00
_cell.angle_beta   90.00
_cell.angle_gamma   90.00
#
_symmetry.space_group_name_H-M   'P 1'
#
loop_
_entity.id
_entity.type
_entity.pdbx_description
1 polymer ?
#
loop_
_entity_poly.entity_id
_entity_poly.type
_entity_poly.pdbx_seq_one_letter_code
_entity_poly.pdbx_strand_id
1 'polypeptide(L)'
;MASLHDAQVNLTTCSICFETFKKPKHLPCLHTFCEECISNYISSVFIKEGKNSFTEISCPLCRLKVVKPEHINAEDWGKNLPSNHLIINVMDCERLNKEKLCNPCERENESESATRWCVECRDMLCEKCAKTHAKLRVTMSHKVVSLSELSENSPITNSSCVASYCEKHQQKILEAYCSDHGVACCISCVTIEHRKCDNVGTIESVAKEVRESKKLVDLEKFFLKSNEKMEKMIDATKQNLEEVSLQYEDHEQEIEKTYIRLQKLLENGKEKSLKELTAVRKEVEPKIESTRDEYICQKSVINNCLNVVQHGLQFASDAQLLIEVQKLFEQKSNLKDYINNATSHHSSYKIEFQESFEASNVESKLQCLGSTSCLQTHMFFPDVDMLKGTPKLIRSFEVNKTYFFGGIVLEDDTLLISTYTDKKLELFSADGKSLSHLEFDERPFDVAMHENCRNGVVSSWEGRCITLFEMADEKLLKKNAKQFNSCCGSVRYKNDQVFVACQSVIMIVNGYTGDSVRTLSLVFGSAQFLELDLINSLVYYSSYGKVNYASFDGSKKGILFNNGLDVSQAASIVLDFEQNIYIMDFGTKKL
;
A
#
# COMPACT_ATOMS: atom_id res chain seq x y z
N MET A 1 -20.83 10.62 7.66
CA MET A 1 -20.37 10.86 9.03
C MET A 1 -21.49 10.47 9.99
N ALA A 2 -21.41 9.28 10.58
CA ALA A 2 -22.15 8.95 11.79
C ALA A 2 -21.09 8.75 12.87
N SER A 3 -21.08 9.62 13.87
CA SER A 3 -20.14 9.62 14.98
C SER A 3 -20.29 8.35 15.82
N LEU A 4 -19.16 7.85 16.34
CA LEU A 4 -18.96 6.69 17.23
C LEU A 4 -19.68 6.80 18.61
N HIS A 5 -20.89 7.34 18.66
CA HIS A 5 -21.75 7.39 19.84
C HIS A 5 -23.14 6.74 19.64
N ASP A 6 -23.49 6.31 18.42
CA ASP A 6 -24.84 5.80 18.10
C ASP A 6 -24.97 4.28 17.90
N ALA A 7 -23.90 3.51 18.07
CA ALA A 7 -24.03 2.05 18.11
C ALA A 7 -24.23 1.57 19.55
N GLN A 8 -25.38 1.90 20.15
CA GLN A 8 -25.91 1.08 21.25
C GLN A 8 -26.21 -0.29 20.64
N VAL A 9 -25.24 -1.21 20.73
CA VAL A 9 -25.48 -2.63 20.42
C VAL A 9 -26.64 -3.03 21.31
N ASN A 10 -27.80 -3.27 20.70
CA ASN A 10 -28.96 -3.73 21.44
C ASN A 10 -28.66 -5.15 21.92
N LEU A 11 -28.25 -5.28 23.19
CA LEU A 11 -27.76 -6.53 23.78
C LEU A 11 -28.85 -7.59 23.91
N THR A 12 -30.11 -7.26 23.63
CA THR A 12 -31.26 -8.17 23.84
C THR A 12 -31.92 -8.65 22.55
N THR A 13 -31.45 -8.23 21.37
CA THR A 13 -32.05 -8.59 20.07
C THR A 13 -31.19 -9.54 19.23
N CYS A 14 -31.86 -10.46 18.55
CA CYS A 14 -31.23 -11.44 17.67
C CYS A 14 -30.99 -10.86 16.28
N SER A 15 -29.76 -10.98 15.75
CA SER A 15 -29.42 -10.46 14.42
C SER A 15 -29.96 -11.29 13.24
N ILE A 16 -30.66 -12.39 13.48
CA ILE A 16 -31.27 -13.23 12.44
C ILE A 16 -32.77 -12.93 12.30
N CYS A 17 -33.52 -12.97 13.41
CA CYS A 17 -34.96 -12.70 13.39
C CYS A 17 -35.32 -11.25 13.73
N PHE A 18 -34.36 -10.44 14.18
CA PHE A 18 -34.54 -9.05 14.63
C PHE A 18 -35.52 -8.87 15.81
N GLU A 19 -35.88 -9.97 16.48
CA GLU A 19 -36.69 -9.98 17.70
C GLU A 19 -35.82 -10.15 18.96
N THR A 20 -36.42 -9.91 20.13
CA THR A 20 -35.84 -10.24 21.43
C THR A 20 -35.49 -11.73 21.52
N PHE A 21 -34.34 -12.08 22.12
CA PHE A 21 -33.85 -13.46 22.10
C PHE A 21 -34.82 -14.49 22.68
N LYS A 22 -35.10 -15.55 21.94
CA LYS A 22 -35.81 -16.74 22.42
C LYS A 22 -34.79 -17.86 22.61
N LYS A 23 -34.56 -18.27 23.87
CA LYS A 23 -33.51 -19.23 24.26
C LYS A 23 -32.15 -18.87 23.65
N PRO A 24 -31.48 -17.79 24.11
CA PRO A 24 -30.25 -17.32 23.50
C PRO A 24 -29.12 -18.35 23.62
N LYS A 25 -28.52 -18.69 22.48
CA LYS A 25 -27.35 -19.56 22.32
C LYS A 25 -26.17 -18.73 21.82
N HIS A 26 -24.97 -18.96 22.34
CA HIS A 26 -23.77 -18.26 21.87
C HIS A 26 -22.76 -19.20 21.20
N LEU A 27 -22.02 -18.65 20.24
CA LEU A 27 -20.89 -19.30 19.60
C LEU A 27 -19.57 -18.96 20.33
N PRO A 28 -18.45 -19.65 20.04
CA PRO A 28 -17.14 -19.32 20.64
C PRO A 28 -16.65 -17.89 20.41
N CYS A 29 -17.14 -17.21 19.36
CA CYS A 29 -16.90 -15.78 19.13
C CYS A 29 -17.74 -14.85 20.02
N LEU A 30 -18.53 -15.39 20.96
CA LEU A 30 -19.44 -14.68 21.86
C LEU A 30 -20.66 -14.02 21.20
N HIS A 31 -20.83 -14.12 19.88
CA HIS A 31 -22.08 -13.74 19.23
C HIS A 31 -23.24 -14.66 19.66
N THR A 32 -24.39 -14.05 19.93
CA THR A 32 -25.59 -14.71 20.48
C THR A 32 -26.73 -14.68 19.47
N PHE A 33 -27.48 -15.78 19.38
CA PHE A 33 -28.63 -15.98 18.49
C PHE A 33 -29.75 -16.73 19.22
N CYS A 34 -31.00 -16.66 18.73
CA CYS A 34 -32.04 -17.57 19.22
C CYS A 34 -31.70 -19.02 18.85
N GLU A 35 -32.05 -19.97 19.72
CA GLU A 35 -31.86 -21.42 19.50
C GLU A 35 -32.41 -21.86 18.14
N GLU A 36 -33.63 -21.44 17.80
CA GLU A 36 -34.28 -21.79 16.54
C GLU A 36 -33.57 -21.15 15.34
N CYS A 37 -33.18 -19.88 15.45
CA CYS A 37 -32.49 -19.16 14.38
C CYS A 37 -31.15 -19.83 14.03
N ILE A 38 -30.34 -20.15 15.04
CA ILE A 38 -29.05 -20.81 14.79
C ILE A 38 -29.23 -22.26 14.33
N SER A 39 -30.23 -22.98 14.85
CA SER A 39 -30.54 -24.35 14.40
C SER A 39 -30.96 -24.40 12.93
N ASN A 40 -31.80 -23.46 12.50
CA ASN A 40 -32.23 -23.34 11.10
C ASN A 40 -31.05 -22.96 10.20
N TYR A 41 -30.17 -22.06 10.66
CA TYR A 41 -28.95 -21.70 9.94
C TYR A 41 -28.04 -22.92 9.75
N ILE A 42 -27.73 -23.65 10.82
CA ILE A 42 -26.94 -24.90 10.80
C ILE A 42 -27.54 -25.91 9.83
N SER A 43 -28.86 -26.13 9.91
CA SER A 43 -29.59 -27.06 9.03
C SER A 43 -29.49 -26.65 7.57
N SER A 44 -29.58 -25.35 7.27
CA SER A 44 -29.47 -24.84 5.90
C SER A 44 -28.08 -25.04 5.29
N VAL A 45 -27.02 -24.94 6.10
CA VAL A 45 -25.64 -25.21 5.66
C VAL A 45 -25.44 -26.71 5.45
N PHE A 46 -25.93 -27.54 6.38
CA PHE A 46 -25.89 -28.99 6.27
C PHE A 46 -26.53 -29.52 4.98
N ILE A 47 -27.69 -28.97 4.58
CA ILE A 47 -28.38 -29.35 3.34
C ILE A 47 -27.54 -28.99 2.10
N LYS A 48 -26.82 -27.87 2.12
CA LYS A 48 -26.02 -27.40 0.98
C LYS A 48 -24.72 -28.17 0.78
N GLU A 49 -24.04 -28.54 1.86
CA GLU A 49 -22.71 -29.17 1.78
C GLU A 49 -22.77 -30.70 1.68
N GLY A 50 -23.86 -31.33 2.15
CA GLY A 50 -24.03 -32.78 2.12
C GLY A 50 -23.35 -33.52 3.27
N LYS A 51 -23.77 -34.78 3.52
CA LYS A 51 -23.40 -35.55 4.72
C LYS A 51 -21.89 -35.79 4.92
N ASN A 52 -21.07 -35.73 3.86
CA ASN A 52 -19.65 -36.12 3.92
C ASN A 52 -18.68 -34.97 4.22
N SER A 53 -19.15 -33.71 4.26
CA SER A 53 -18.29 -32.51 4.43
C SER A 53 -18.69 -31.62 5.61
N PHE A 54 -19.86 -31.83 6.21
CA PHE A 54 -20.39 -30.98 7.27
C PHE A 54 -19.66 -31.18 8.61
N THR A 55 -18.61 -30.40 8.81
CA THR A 55 -17.75 -30.44 10.00
C THR A 55 -17.67 -29.11 10.74
N GLU A 56 -18.00 -28.00 10.07
CA GLU A 56 -17.95 -26.65 10.63
C GLU A 56 -19.07 -25.75 10.09
N ILE A 57 -19.35 -24.66 10.80
CA ILE A 57 -20.18 -23.55 10.33
C ILE A 57 -19.41 -22.24 10.49
N SER A 58 -19.77 -21.23 9.69
CA SER A 58 -19.26 -19.87 9.90
C SER A 58 -20.26 -19.07 10.74
N CYS A 59 -19.80 -18.28 11.71
CA CYS A 59 -20.67 -17.36 12.43
C CYS A 59 -21.35 -16.38 11.45
N PRO A 60 -22.68 -16.16 11.52
CA PRO A 60 -23.38 -15.23 10.63
C PRO A 60 -22.90 -13.77 10.68
N LEU A 61 -22.25 -13.35 11.79
CA LEU A 61 -21.81 -11.97 12.01
C LEU A 61 -20.33 -11.78 11.68
N CYS A 62 -19.43 -12.54 12.32
CA CYS A 62 -17.99 -12.37 12.15
C CYS A 62 -17.31 -13.42 11.26
N ARG A 63 -18.07 -14.40 10.75
CA ARG A 63 -17.57 -15.50 9.91
C ARG A 63 -16.51 -16.39 10.57
N LEU A 64 -16.32 -16.30 11.89
CA LEU A 64 -15.47 -17.23 12.63
C LEU A 64 -15.97 -18.66 12.39
N LYS A 65 -15.07 -19.55 12.00
CA LYS A 65 -15.36 -20.98 11.81
C LYS A 65 -15.53 -21.66 13.17
N VAL A 66 -16.62 -22.39 13.33
CA VAL A 66 -17.00 -23.13 14.53
C VAL A 66 -17.15 -24.59 14.15
N VAL A 67 -16.35 -25.45 14.79
CA VAL A 67 -16.33 -26.89 14.50
C VAL A 67 -17.45 -27.59 15.27
N LYS A 68 -18.11 -28.54 14.61
CA LYS A 68 -19.14 -29.39 15.19
C LYS A 68 -18.51 -30.41 16.15
N PRO A 69 -19.01 -30.57 17.38
CA PRO A 69 -18.60 -31.67 18.25
C PRO A 69 -18.91 -33.04 17.62
N GLU A 70 -18.00 -34.01 17.76
CA GLU A 70 -18.13 -35.34 17.14
C GLU A 70 -19.38 -36.10 17.61
N HIS A 71 -19.71 -35.98 18.90
CA HIS A 71 -20.81 -36.72 19.54
C HIS A 71 -22.22 -36.14 19.28
N ILE A 72 -22.33 -35.05 18.51
CA ILE A 72 -23.59 -34.34 18.30
C ILE A 72 -24.01 -34.44 16.83
N ASN A 73 -25.26 -34.85 16.59
CA ASN A 73 -25.86 -34.87 15.26
C ASN A 73 -26.03 -33.44 14.75
N ALA A 74 -25.88 -33.24 13.43
CA ALA A 74 -25.98 -31.91 12.82
C ALA A 74 -27.32 -31.20 13.13
N GLU A 75 -28.42 -31.95 13.16
CA GLU A 75 -29.78 -31.44 13.42
C GLU A 75 -29.98 -30.95 14.86
N ASP A 76 -29.24 -31.50 15.83
CA ASP A 76 -29.34 -31.14 17.24
C ASP A 76 -28.22 -30.19 17.70
N TRP A 77 -27.29 -29.85 16.82
CA TRP A 77 -26.14 -29.03 17.16
C TRP A 77 -26.55 -27.67 17.72
N GLY A 78 -27.50 -26.97 17.07
CA GLY A 78 -27.99 -25.67 17.54
C GLY A 78 -28.59 -25.69 18.95
N LYS A 79 -29.26 -26.79 19.34
CA LYS A 79 -29.83 -26.96 20.68
C LYS A 79 -28.76 -27.18 21.75
N ASN A 80 -27.69 -27.88 21.38
CA ASN A 80 -26.57 -28.22 22.27
C ASN A 80 -25.52 -27.10 22.40
N LEU A 81 -25.70 -25.97 21.68
CA LEU A 81 -24.87 -24.80 21.93
C LEU A 81 -25.10 -24.26 23.37
N PRO A 82 -24.05 -23.71 24.00
CA PRO A 82 -24.18 -23.10 25.33
C PRO A 82 -25.19 -21.95 25.34
N SER A 83 -26.05 -21.95 26.36
CA SER A 83 -27.01 -20.86 26.57
C SER A 83 -26.30 -19.62 27.13
N ASN A 84 -26.62 -18.43 26.62
CA ASN A 84 -26.03 -17.19 27.15
C ASN A 84 -26.82 -16.68 28.36
N HIS A 85 -26.51 -17.19 29.55
CA HIS A 85 -27.21 -16.85 30.79
C HIS A 85 -27.08 -15.36 31.19
N LEU A 86 -26.00 -14.68 30.77
CA LEU A 86 -25.85 -13.24 31.00
C LEU A 86 -26.90 -12.44 30.24
N ILE A 87 -27.08 -12.72 28.95
CA ILE A 87 -28.09 -12.05 28.13
C ILE A 87 -29.50 -12.32 28.65
N ILE A 88 -29.79 -13.55 29.09
CA ILE A 88 -31.12 -13.83 29.67
C ILE A 88 -31.35 -12.98 30.93
N ASN A 89 -30.34 -12.85 31.80
CA ASN A 89 -30.47 -12.03 33.01
C ASN A 89 -30.62 -10.53 32.67
N VAL A 90 -29.93 -10.03 31.65
CA VAL A 90 -30.09 -8.65 31.16
C VAL A 90 -31.53 -8.43 30.65
N MET A 91 -32.07 -9.38 29.88
CA MET A 91 -33.45 -9.33 29.40
C MET A 91 -34.47 -9.34 30.54
N ASP A 92 -34.27 -10.19 31.55
CA ASP A 92 -35.14 -10.23 32.74
C ASP A 92 -35.08 -8.91 33.50
N CYS A 93 -33.90 -8.30 33.65
CA CYS A 93 -33.73 -6.98 34.28
C CYS A 93 -34.44 -5.86 33.49
N GLU A 94 -34.33 -5.87 32.15
CA GLU A 94 -35.05 -4.90 31.32
C GLU A 94 -36.58 -5.05 31.43
N ARG A 95 -37.08 -6.29 31.48
CA ARG A 95 -38.51 -6.57 31.67
C ARG A 95 -39.01 -6.04 33.02
N LEU A 96 -38.25 -6.29 34.09
CA LEU A 96 -38.58 -5.79 35.43
C LEU A 96 -38.61 -4.25 35.53
N ASN A 97 -37.85 -3.57 34.66
CA ASN A 97 -37.76 -2.10 34.63
C ASN A 97 -38.80 -1.41 33.72
N LYS A 98 -39.42 -2.13 32.77
CA LYS A 98 -40.35 -1.55 31.79
C LYS A 98 -41.82 -1.73 32.17
N GLU A 99 -42.33 -2.96 32.16
CA GLU A 99 -43.76 -3.24 32.32
C GLU A 99 -44.00 -4.37 33.32
N LYS A 100 -44.70 -4.07 34.42
CA LYS A 100 -44.97 -5.01 35.52
C LYS A 100 -46.34 -5.69 35.35
N LEU A 101 -46.55 -6.35 34.22
CA LEU A 101 -47.79 -7.11 33.97
C LEU A 101 -47.64 -8.58 34.36
N CYS A 102 -48.74 -9.21 34.76
CA CYS A 102 -48.79 -10.61 35.10
C CYS A 102 -48.74 -11.48 33.84
N ASN A 103 -47.66 -12.25 33.65
CA ASN A 103 -47.47 -13.07 32.44
C ASN A 103 -48.58 -14.14 32.24
N PRO A 104 -49.06 -14.86 33.28
CA PRO A 104 -50.20 -15.77 33.10
C PRO A 104 -51.51 -15.08 32.71
N CYS A 105 -51.80 -13.90 33.27
CA CYS A 105 -53.01 -13.13 32.92
C CYS A 105 -52.92 -12.60 31.48
N GLU A 106 -51.74 -12.13 31.08
CA GLU A 106 -51.48 -11.65 29.73
C GLU A 106 -51.72 -12.73 28.66
N ARG A 107 -51.38 -14.00 28.96
CA ARG A 107 -51.67 -15.15 28.07
C ARG A 107 -53.17 -15.39 27.88
N GLU A 108 -53.99 -14.96 28.83
CA GLU A 108 -55.46 -15.00 28.78
C GLU A 108 -56.06 -13.68 28.25
N ASN A 109 -55.22 -12.77 27.73
CA ASN A 109 -55.58 -11.41 27.29
C ASN A 109 -56.11 -10.50 28.42
N GLU A 110 -55.70 -10.74 29.67
CA GLU A 110 -55.99 -9.90 30.83
C GLU A 110 -54.77 -9.05 31.22
N SER A 111 -54.97 -7.74 31.44
CA SER A 111 -53.90 -6.80 31.80
C SER A 111 -53.83 -6.55 33.31
N GLU A 112 -53.57 -7.60 34.08
CA GLU A 112 -53.40 -7.52 35.54
C GLU A 112 -51.97 -7.12 35.93
N SER A 113 -51.82 -6.23 36.91
CA SER A 113 -50.50 -5.84 37.42
C SER A 113 -49.86 -6.97 38.23
N ALA A 114 -48.58 -7.24 37.96
CA ALA A 114 -47.79 -8.16 38.73
C ALA A 114 -47.30 -7.51 40.03
N THR A 115 -47.26 -8.30 41.10
CA THR A 115 -46.71 -7.91 42.39
C THR A 115 -45.56 -8.79 42.83
N ARG A 116 -45.35 -9.93 42.18
CA ARG A 116 -44.31 -10.91 42.52
C ARG A 116 -43.57 -11.42 41.29
N TRP A 117 -42.35 -11.90 41.50
CA TRP A 117 -41.49 -12.50 40.48
C TRP A 117 -41.09 -13.92 40.90
N CYS A 118 -41.28 -14.89 40.01
CA CYS A 118 -40.80 -16.25 40.20
C CYS A 118 -39.44 -16.44 39.52
N VAL A 119 -38.39 -16.78 40.27
CA VAL A 119 -37.01 -16.87 39.77
C VAL A 119 -36.83 -18.02 38.78
N GLU A 120 -37.47 -19.16 39.05
CA GLU A 120 -37.34 -20.39 38.25
C GLU A 120 -38.20 -20.34 36.98
N CYS A 121 -39.39 -19.74 37.05
CA CYS A 121 -40.29 -19.61 35.90
C CYS A 121 -40.02 -18.39 35.03
N ARG A 122 -39.32 -17.37 35.57
CA ARG A 122 -39.12 -16.07 34.92
C ARG A 122 -40.42 -15.39 34.50
N ASP A 123 -41.45 -15.59 35.31
CA ASP A 123 -42.78 -15.04 35.14
C ASP A 123 -43.08 -14.04 36.26
N MET A 124 -43.59 -12.88 35.87
CA MET A 124 -44.20 -11.90 36.76
C MET A 124 -45.64 -12.34 37.05
N LEU A 125 -46.02 -12.33 38.33
CA LEU A 125 -47.27 -12.89 38.82
C LEU A 125 -48.06 -11.82 39.58
N CYS A 126 -49.36 -11.69 39.27
CA CYS A 126 -50.30 -11.01 40.15
C CYS A 126 -50.53 -11.87 41.41
N GLU A 127 -51.17 -11.30 42.42
CA GLU A 127 -51.33 -12.00 43.69
C GLU A 127 -52.16 -13.30 43.59
N LYS A 128 -53.14 -13.33 42.67
CA LYS A 128 -53.94 -14.53 42.39
C LYS A 128 -53.07 -15.63 41.76
N CYS A 129 -52.33 -15.29 40.71
CA CYS A 129 -51.44 -16.23 40.02
C CYS A 129 -50.32 -16.74 40.93
N ALA A 130 -49.74 -15.89 41.77
CA ALA A 130 -48.73 -16.31 42.75
C ALA A 130 -49.27 -17.31 43.78
N LYS A 131 -50.51 -17.13 44.26
CA LYS A 131 -51.16 -18.08 45.19
C LYS A 131 -51.43 -19.43 44.54
N THR A 132 -51.82 -19.45 43.27
CA THR A 132 -52.01 -20.69 42.51
C THR A 132 -50.67 -21.36 42.22
N HIS A 133 -49.67 -20.57 41.84
CA HIS A 133 -48.29 -21.01 41.60
C HIS A 133 -47.68 -21.72 42.81
N ALA A 134 -47.92 -21.19 44.01
CA ALA A 134 -47.46 -21.79 45.26
C ALA A 134 -48.26 -23.03 45.71
N LYS A 135 -49.34 -23.42 45.01
CA LYS A 135 -50.16 -24.60 45.33
C LYS A 135 -49.99 -25.75 44.32
N LEU A 136 -49.50 -25.45 43.12
CA LEU A 136 -49.25 -26.45 42.10
C LEU A 136 -48.02 -27.28 42.48
N ARG A 137 -48.17 -28.61 42.41
CA ARG A 137 -47.09 -29.55 42.76
C ARG A 137 -45.77 -29.29 42.02
N VAL A 138 -45.86 -28.78 40.79
CA VAL A 138 -44.71 -28.52 39.92
C VAL A 138 -43.95 -27.26 40.32
N THR A 139 -44.63 -26.27 40.91
CA THR A 139 -44.07 -24.92 41.16
C THR A 139 -44.07 -24.53 42.64
N MET A 140 -44.54 -25.41 43.53
CA MET A 140 -44.62 -25.22 44.98
C MET A 140 -43.25 -24.93 45.64
N SER A 141 -42.16 -25.41 45.03
CA SER A 141 -40.79 -25.23 45.51
C SER A 141 -40.07 -24.04 44.89
N HIS A 142 -40.71 -23.26 44.01
CA HIS A 142 -40.08 -22.13 43.34
C HIS A 142 -39.94 -20.94 44.27
N LYS A 143 -38.84 -20.20 44.16
CA LYS A 143 -38.59 -18.97 44.91
C LYS A 143 -39.37 -17.82 44.27
N VAL A 144 -40.40 -17.35 44.97
CA VAL A 144 -41.22 -16.21 44.57
C VAL A 144 -40.91 -15.00 45.46
N VAL A 145 -40.46 -13.91 44.85
CA VAL A 145 -39.99 -12.68 45.54
C VAL A 145 -40.96 -11.52 45.26
N SER A 146 -41.13 -10.59 46.19
CA SER A 146 -41.98 -9.41 45.96
C SER A 146 -41.29 -8.39 45.05
N LEU A 147 -42.03 -7.78 44.11
CA LEU A 147 -41.51 -6.70 43.27
C LEU A 147 -41.22 -5.42 44.06
N SER A 148 -41.86 -5.22 45.21
CA SER A 148 -41.60 -4.08 46.11
C SER A 148 -40.25 -4.18 46.83
N GLU A 149 -39.78 -5.41 47.10
CA GLU A 149 -38.47 -5.69 47.71
C GLU A 149 -37.32 -5.55 46.70
N LEU A 150 -37.65 -5.50 45.41
CA LEU A 150 -36.70 -5.39 44.30
C LEU A 150 -36.46 -3.93 43.86
N SER A 151 -37.32 -2.97 44.26
CA SER A 151 -37.26 -1.58 43.80
C SER A 151 -36.53 -0.60 44.73
N GLU A 152 -36.24 -0.95 45.98
CA GLU A 152 -35.59 -0.05 46.94
C GLU A 152 -34.19 -0.55 47.31
N ASN A 153 -33.17 0.01 46.65
CA ASN A 153 -31.76 -0.01 47.05
C ASN A 153 -31.09 -1.36 47.38
N SER A 154 -31.59 -2.48 46.86
CA SER A 154 -30.85 -3.73 46.85
C SER A 154 -30.48 -4.14 45.42
N PRO A 155 -29.21 -4.41 45.13
CA PRO A 155 -28.81 -4.81 43.81
C PRO A 155 -29.44 -6.17 43.47
N ILE A 156 -30.40 -6.15 42.53
CA ILE A 156 -30.62 -7.29 41.62
C ILE A 156 -29.28 -7.68 40.94
N THR A 157 -28.27 -6.82 41.01
CA THR A 157 -26.96 -6.99 40.41
C THR A 157 -26.03 -8.03 41.05
N ASN A 158 -26.33 -8.67 42.20
CA ASN A 158 -25.39 -9.68 42.76
C ASN A 158 -25.93 -10.96 43.47
N SER A 159 -27.16 -11.03 44.00
CA SER A 159 -27.54 -12.15 44.90
C SER A 159 -28.93 -12.81 44.71
N SER A 160 -29.64 -12.59 43.61
CA SER A 160 -30.86 -13.38 43.31
C SER A 160 -30.97 -13.85 41.86
N CYS A 161 -29.81 -13.93 41.20
CA CYS A 161 -29.66 -14.45 39.85
C CYS A 161 -29.83 -15.97 39.85
N VAL A 162 -30.52 -16.48 38.84
CA VAL A 162 -30.80 -17.91 38.59
C VAL A 162 -29.62 -18.79 38.96
N ALA A 163 -29.85 -19.80 39.80
CA ALA A 163 -28.84 -20.80 40.11
C ALA A 163 -28.37 -21.45 38.80
N SER A 164 -27.09 -21.25 38.46
CA SER A 164 -26.50 -21.87 37.29
C SER A 164 -26.26 -23.34 37.62
N TYR A 165 -26.65 -24.24 36.72
CA TYR A 165 -26.56 -25.68 36.96
C TYR A 165 -25.27 -26.24 36.36
N CYS A 166 -24.75 -27.29 37.00
CA CYS A 166 -23.57 -27.99 36.54
C CYS A 166 -23.89 -28.83 35.29
N GLU A 167 -23.10 -28.66 34.23
CA GLU A 167 -23.23 -29.42 32.98
C GLU A 167 -22.99 -30.92 33.17
N LYS A 168 -22.07 -31.29 34.08
CA LYS A 168 -21.75 -32.71 34.39
C LYS A 168 -22.76 -33.35 35.33
N HIS A 169 -23.39 -32.56 36.20
CA HIS A 169 -24.28 -33.05 37.25
C HIS A 169 -25.63 -32.34 37.17
N GLN A 170 -26.56 -32.95 36.44
CA GLN A 170 -27.91 -32.41 36.25
C GLN A 170 -28.59 -32.10 37.60
N GLN A 171 -29.27 -30.95 37.66
CA GLN A 171 -29.96 -30.41 38.84
C GLN A 171 -29.07 -30.03 40.03
N LYS A 172 -27.73 -30.10 39.92
CA LYS A 172 -26.83 -29.55 40.95
C LYS A 172 -26.44 -28.13 40.59
N ILE A 173 -26.50 -27.24 41.57
CA ILE A 173 -26.15 -25.83 41.42
C ILE A 173 -24.64 -25.62 41.48
N LEU A 174 -24.15 -24.64 40.74
CA LEU A 174 -22.76 -24.17 40.79
C LEU A 174 -22.60 -23.30 42.02
N GLU A 175 -21.65 -23.64 42.89
CA GLU A 175 -21.43 -22.99 44.19
C GLU A 175 -19.95 -22.65 44.43
N ALA A 176 -19.03 -23.33 43.74
CA ALA A 176 -17.60 -23.15 43.85
C ALA A 176 -16.98 -22.75 42.49
N TYR A 177 -15.80 -22.12 42.54
CA TYR A 177 -14.97 -21.85 41.38
C TYR A 177 -13.56 -22.38 41.63
N CYS A 178 -13.06 -23.19 40.69
CA CYS A 178 -11.69 -23.68 40.74
C CYS A 178 -10.80 -22.80 39.86
N SER A 179 -9.95 -21.99 40.48
CA SER A 179 -9.03 -21.09 39.78
C SER A 179 -7.92 -21.85 39.05
N ASP A 180 -7.53 -23.05 39.52
CA ASP A 180 -6.53 -23.88 38.86
C ASP A 180 -6.98 -24.38 37.48
N HIS A 181 -8.29 -24.57 37.30
CA HIS A 181 -8.90 -25.06 36.06
C HIS A 181 -9.73 -24.01 35.32
N GLY A 182 -9.96 -22.84 35.93
CA GLY A 182 -10.76 -21.75 35.35
C GLY A 182 -12.25 -22.04 35.21
N VAL A 183 -12.81 -23.01 35.95
CA VAL A 183 -14.20 -23.49 35.78
C VAL A 183 -15.05 -23.33 37.05
N ALA A 184 -16.33 -23.04 36.85
CA ALA A 184 -17.33 -23.08 37.92
C ALA A 184 -17.80 -24.52 38.16
N CYS A 185 -17.94 -24.90 39.44
CA CYS A 185 -18.13 -26.27 39.90
C CYS A 185 -19.30 -26.37 40.89
N CYS A 186 -20.06 -27.47 40.83
CA CYS A 186 -20.89 -27.88 41.96
C CYS A 186 -20.05 -28.63 43.01
N ILE A 187 -20.59 -28.82 44.21
CA ILE A 187 -19.90 -29.55 45.30
C ILE A 187 -19.42 -30.95 44.84
N SER A 188 -20.17 -31.63 43.98
CA SER A 188 -19.76 -32.95 43.47
C SER A 188 -18.56 -32.90 42.53
N CYS A 189 -18.40 -31.84 41.74
CA CYS A 189 -17.18 -31.65 40.95
C CYS A 189 -15.99 -31.35 41.85
N VAL A 190 -16.19 -30.56 42.92
CA VAL A 190 -15.14 -30.26 43.90
C VAL A 190 -14.63 -31.53 44.58
N THR A 191 -15.52 -32.46 44.94
CA THR A 191 -15.13 -33.69 45.66
C THR A 191 -14.54 -34.77 44.77
N ILE A 192 -14.92 -34.83 43.48
CA ILE A 192 -14.49 -35.88 42.56
C ILE A 192 -13.28 -35.44 41.73
N GLU A 193 -13.37 -34.28 41.08
CA GLU A 193 -12.40 -33.85 40.05
C GLU A 193 -11.43 -32.80 40.58
N HIS A 194 -11.90 -31.87 41.41
CA HIS A 194 -11.08 -30.76 41.91
C HIS A 194 -10.60 -30.95 43.35
N ARG A 195 -10.62 -32.19 43.86
CA ARG A 195 -10.23 -32.51 45.24
C ARG A 195 -8.77 -32.19 45.56
N LYS A 196 -7.90 -32.26 44.55
CA LYS A 196 -6.46 -31.99 44.65
C LYS A 196 -6.08 -30.58 44.18
N CYS A 197 -7.05 -29.74 43.87
CA CYS A 197 -6.83 -28.36 43.49
C CYS A 197 -6.62 -27.52 44.74
N ASP A 198 -5.63 -26.66 44.73
CA ASP A 198 -5.29 -25.82 45.88
C ASP A 198 -6.11 -24.53 45.90
N ASN A 199 -6.58 -24.06 44.73
CA ASN A 199 -7.28 -22.78 44.59
C ASN A 199 -8.77 -22.98 44.25
N VAL A 200 -9.53 -23.52 45.19
CA VAL A 200 -11.00 -23.65 45.08
C VAL A 200 -11.68 -22.72 46.09
N GLY A 201 -12.41 -21.73 45.58
CA GLY A 201 -13.17 -20.77 46.40
C GLY A 201 -14.68 -20.86 46.16
N THR A 202 -15.49 -20.24 47.02
CA THR A 202 -16.92 -20.05 46.73
C THR A 202 -17.10 -19.05 45.60
N ILE A 203 -18.15 -19.23 44.77
CA ILE A 203 -18.43 -18.32 43.65
C ILE A 203 -18.57 -16.87 44.13
N GLU A 204 -19.22 -16.65 45.27
CA GLU A 204 -19.40 -15.32 45.85
C GLU A 204 -18.06 -14.65 46.19
N SER A 205 -17.14 -15.38 46.84
CA SER A 205 -15.83 -14.87 47.22
C SER A 205 -14.97 -14.54 46.00
N VAL A 206 -14.89 -15.47 45.05
CA VAL A 206 -14.06 -15.28 43.84
C VAL A 206 -14.64 -14.19 42.94
N ALA A 207 -15.97 -14.14 42.77
CA ALA A 207 -16.61 -13.11 41.98
C ALA A 207 -16.47 -11.71 42.62
N LYS A 208 -16.47 -11.62 43.96
CA LYS A 208 -16.18 -10.38 44.68
C LYS A 208 -14.74 -9.94 44.43
N GLU A 209 -13.77 -10.85 44.54
CA GLU A 209 -12.36 -10.56 44.23
C GLU A 209 -12.21 -10.07 42.79
N VAL A 210 -12.84 -10.72 41.81
CA VAL A 210 -12.79 -10.29 40.40
C VAL A 210 -13.41 -8.91 40.21
N ARG A 211 -14.55 -8.62 40.88
CA ARG A 211 -15.22 -7.31 40.81
C ARG A 211 -14.44 -6.18 41.50
N GLU A 212 -13.77 -6.48 42.61
CA GLU A 212 -12.93 -5.52 43.34
C GLU A 212 -11.54 -5.37 42.72
N SER A 213 -11.07 -6.38 41.99
CA SER A 213 -9.85 -6.30 41.21
C SER A 213 -10.00 -5.37 40.01
N LYS A 214 -8.92 -4.69 39.61
CA LYS A 214 -8.89 -3.89 38.39
C LYS A 214 -8.85 -4.73 37.09
N LYS A 215 -8.91 -6.07 37.18
CA LYS A 215 -8.76 -6.98 36.03
C LYS A 215 -9.78 -6.73 34.92
N LEU A 216 -11.06 -6.51 35.26
CA LEU A 216 -12.09 -6.22 34.26
C LEU A 216 -11.90 -4.84 33.59
N VAL A 217 -11.45 -3.85 34.36
CA VAL A 217 -11.12 -2.50 33.85
C VAL A 217 -9.90 -2.55 32.94
N ASP A 218 -8.90 -3.35 33.28
CA ASP A 218 -7.70 -3.52 32.44
C ASP A 218 -8.03 -4.29 31.14
N LEU A 219 -8.92 -5.28 31.20
CA LEU A 219 -9.46 -5.94 30.00
C LEU A 219 -10.26 -4.99 29.12
N GLU A 220 -11.12 -4.16 29.70
CA GLU A 220 -11.86 -3.12 28.98
C GLU A 220 -10.90 -2.17 28.25
N LYS A 221 -9.87 -1.66 28.94
CA LYS A 221 -8.83 -0.81 28.33
C LYS A 221 -8.09 -1.53 27.21
N PHE A 222 -7.77 -2.81 27.39
CA PHE A 222 -7.14 -3.62 26.34
C PHE A 222 -8.02 -3.72 25.10
N PHE A 223 -9.31 -4.02 25.26
CA PHE A 223 -10.25 -4.09 24.14
C PHE A 223 -10.46 -2.73 23.47
N LEU A 224 -10.54 -1.64 24.24
CA LEU A 224 -10.64 -0.29 23.69
C LEU A 224 -9.41 0.08 22.84
N LYS A 225 -8.19 -0.15 23.36
CA LYS A 225 -6.94 0.09 22.62
C LYS A 225 -6.84 -0.80 21.37
N SER A 226 -7.26 -2.06 21.47
CA SER A 226 -7.27 -2.99 20.34
C SER A 226 -8.29 -2.58 19.27
N ASN A 227 -9.45 -2.09 19.68
CA ASN A 227 -10.48 -1.60 18.76
C ASN A 227 -10.00 -0.34 18.03
N GLU A 228 -9.39 0.62 18.73
CA GLU A 228 -8.79 1.80 18.11
C GLU A 228 -7.71 1.43 17.08
N LYS A 229 -6.86 0.44 17.39
CA LYS A 229 -5.88 -0.10 16.44
C LYS A 229 -6.56 -0.69 15.21
N MET A 230 -7.62 -1.50 15.37
CA MET A 230 -8.36 -2.06 14.24
C MET A 230 -9.01 -0.99 13.37
N GLU A 231 -9.60 0.04 13.96
CA GLU A 231 -10.16 1.19 13.21
C GLU A 231 -9.09 1.90 12.37
N LYS A 232 -7.90 2.15 12.95
CA LYS A 232 -6.77 2.72 12.20
C LYS A 232 -6.35 1.84 11.03
N MET A 233 -6.32 0.52 11.20
CA MET A 233 -6.00 -0.42 10.10
C MET A 233 -7.07 -0.40 9.01
N ILE A 234 -8.35 -0.31 9.39
CA ILE A 234 -9.46 -0.21 8.45
C ILE A 234 -9.34 1.07 7.62
N ASP A 235 -9.12 2.21 8.26
CA ASP A 235 -9.01 3.50 7.57
C ASP A 235 -7.76 3.57 6.69
N ALA A 236 -6.63 3.03 7.15
CA ALA A 236 -5.42 2.91 6.32
C ALA A 236 -5.66 2.02 5.07
N THR A 237 -6.44 0.95 5.22
CA THR A 237 -6.80 0.07 4.09
C THR A 237 -7.72 0.78 3.10
N LYS A 238 -8.67 1.60 3.58
CA LYS A 238 -9.53 2.42 2.70
C LYS A 238 -8.71 3.45 1.91
N GLN A 239 -7.80 4.15 2.57
CA GLN A 239 -6.92 5.13 1.93
C GLN A 239 -6.03 4.48 0.86
N ASN A 240 -5.45 3.32 1.16
CA ASN A 240 -4.66 2.55 0.19
C ASN A 240 -5.52 2.16 -1.03
N LEU A 241 -6.78 1.75 -0.83
CA LEU A 241 -7.68 1.44 -1.95
C LEU A 241 -7.95 2.66 -2.84
N GLU A 242 -8.20 3.83 -2.24
CA GLU A 242 -8.39 5.09 -2.97
C GLU A 242 -7.12 5.47 -3.75
N GLU A 243 -5.96 5.35 -3.12
CA GLU A 243 -4.67 5.63 -3.75
C GLU A 243 -4.37 4.70 -4.94
N VAL A 244 -4.56 3.38 -4.76
CA VAL A 244 -4.37 2.41 -5.83
C VAL A 244 -5.28 2.73 -7.01
N SER A 245 -6.50 3.20 -6.74
CA SER A 245 -7.43 3.62 -7.80
C SER A 245 -6.88 4.82 -8.59
N LEU A 246 -6.31 5.82 -7.92
CA LEU A 246 -5.65 6.96 -8.58
C LEU A 246 -4.42 6.53 -9.39
N GLN A 247 -3.60 5.60 -8.86
CA GLN A 247 -2.44 5.06 -9.60
C GLN A 247 -2.85 4.34 -10.88
N TYR A 248 -3.98 3.62 -10.87
CA TYR A 248 -4.53 3.03 -12.11
C TYR A 248 -4.86 4.11 -13.13
N GLU A 249 -5.57 5.17 -12.73
CA GLU A 249 -5.94 6.27 -13.63
C GLU A 249 -4.70 7.00 -14.20
N ASP A 250 -3.69 7.26 -13.36
CA ASP A 250 -2.44 7.90 -13.79
C ASP A 250 -1.68 7.04 -14.81
N HIS A 251 -1.52 5.74 -14.53
CA HIS A 251 -0.82 4.83 -15.44
C HIS A 251 -1.58 4.59 -16.75
N GLU A 252 -2.92 4.57 -16.72
CA GLU A 252 -3.71 4.56 -17.96
C GLU A 252 -3.42 5.79 -18.82
N GLN A 253 -3.35 6.98 -18.23
CA GLN A 253 -3.00 8.19 -18.94
C GLN A 253 -1.56 8.19 -19.48
N GLU A 254 -0.61 7.62 -18.75
CA GLU A 254 0.79 7.50 -19.20
C GLU A 254 0.92 6.56 -20.40
N ILE A 255 0.19 5.45 -20.40
CA ILE A 255 0.12 4.52 -21.53
C ILE A 255 -0.43 5.25 -22.75
N GLU A 256 -1.54 5.97 -22.60
CA GLU A 256 -2.16 6.73 -23.69
C GLU A 256 -1.24 7.82 -24.25
N LYS A 257 -0.60 8.61 -23.37
CA LYS A 257 0.39 9.62 -23.78
C LYS A 257 1.55 9.00 -24.57
N THR A 258 2.02 7.82 -24.14
CA THR A 258 3.11 7.11 -24.81
C THR A 258 2.68 6.61 -26.18
N TYR A 259 1.47 6.06 -26.29
CA TYR A 259 0.86 5.62 -27.55
C TYR A 259 0.78 6.78 -28.56
N ILE A 260 0.19 7.90 -28.17
CA ILE A 260 0.06 9.10 -29.02
C ILE A 260 1.43 9.61 -29.47
N ARG A 261 2.43 9.62 -28.56
CA ARG A 261 3.79 10.04 -28.88
C ARG A 261 4.43 9.16 -29.97
N LEU A 262 4.29 7.84 -29.86
CA LEU A 262 4.81 6.89 -30.84
C LEU A 262 4.12 7.05 -32.19
N GLN A 263 2.80 7.22 -32.21
CA GLN A 263 2.05 7.48 -33.44
C GLN A 263 2.56 8.73 -34.17
N LYS A 264 2.82 9.81 -33.42
CA LYS A 264 3.37 11.06 -34.00
C LYS A 264 4.77 10.88 -34.59
N LEU A 265 5.63 10.09 -33.95
CA LEU A 265 6.97 9.80 -34.47
C LEU A 265 6.91 9.01 -35.78
N LEU A 266 6.02 8.02 -35.86
CA LEU A 266 5.80 7.24 -37.07
C LEU A 266 5.27 8.11 -38.23
N GLU A 267 4.29 8.98 -37.95
CA GLU A 267 3.73 9.87 -38.98
C GLU A 267 4.79 10.86 -39.50
N ASN A 268 5.59 11.44 -38.62
CA ASN A 268 6.69 12.32 -39.01
C ASN A 268 7.73 11.60 -39.90
N GLY A 269 8.05 10.35 -39.58
CA GLY A 269 8.97 9.53 -40.38
C GLY A 269 8.43 9.25 -41.79
N LYS A 270 7.13 8.93 -41.89
CA LYS A 270 6.43 8.77 -43.16
C LYS A 270 6.42 10.06 -43.98
N GLU A 271 6.04 11.19 -43.37
CA GLU A 271 6.04 12.48 -44.07
C GLU A 271 7.41 12.87 -44.61
N LYS A 272 8.47 12.65 -43.82
CA LYS A 272 9.84 12.96 -44.24
C LYS A 272 10.24 12.14 -45.47
N SER A 273 9.98 10.82 -45.44
CA SER A 273 10.30 9.92 -46.55
C SER A 273 9.52 10.28 -47.83
N LEU A 274 8.25 10.68 -47.70
CA LEU A 274 7.44 11.15 -48.83
C LEU A 274 7.95 12.49 -49.40
N LYS A 275 8.39 13.41 -48.53
CA LYS A 275 9.01 14.68 -48.95
C LYS A 275 10.30 14.43 -49.74
N GLU A 276 11.14 13.49 -49.30
CA GLU A 276 12.36 13.12 -50.01
C GLU A 276 12.04 12.49 -51.39
N LEU A 277 11.07 11.56 -51.46
CA LEU A 277 10.64 10.96 -52.73
C LEU A 277 10.09 12.00 -53.72
N THR A 278 9.27 12.94 -53.23
CA THR A 278 8.72 14.01 -54.07
C THR A 278 9.79 15.01 -54.53
N ALA A 279 10.85 15.24 -53.75
CA ALA A 279 11.99 16.04 -54.17
C ALA A 279 12.75 15.38 -55.33
N VAL A 280 13.06 14.08 -55.22
CA VAL A 280 13.69 13.30 -56.30
C VAL A 280 12.82 13.33 -57.57
N ARG A 281 11.51 13.16 -57.42
CA ARG A 281 10.56 13.25 -58.54
C ARG A 281 10.65 14.60 -59.27
N LYS A 282 10.62 15.70 -58.52
CA LYS A 282 10.71 17.06 -59.08
C LYS A 282 12.04 17.34 -59.77
N GLU A 283 13.10 16.63 -59.41
CA GLU A 283 14.41 16.79 -60.05
C GLU A 283 14.55 15.96 -61.33
N VAL A 284 14.05 14.72 -61.32
CA VAL A 284 14.25 13.74 -62.41
C VAL A 284 13.24 13.91 -63.54
N GLU A 285 11.95 14.10 -63.24
CA GLU A 285 10.90 14.25 -64.27
C GLU A 285 11.21 15.33 -65.32
N PRO A 286 11.56 16.59 -64.96
CA PRO A 286 11.82 17.62 -65.97
C PRO A 286 13.06 17.33 -66.83
N LYS A 287 14.07 16.62 -66.29
CA LYS A 287 15.25 16.21 -67.07
C LYS A 287 14.86 15.19 -68.14
N ILE A 288 14.00 14.23 -67.80
CA ILE A 288 13.46 13.25 -68.75
C ILE A 288 12.59 13.95 -69.79
N GLU A 289 11.69 14.84 -69.36
CA GLU A 289 10.82 15.60 -70.28
C GLU A 289 11.61 16.47 -71.24
N SER A 290 12.62 17.21 -70.77
CA SER A 290 13.49 18.02 -71.62
C SER A 290 14.23 17.18 -72.66
N THR A 291 14.76 16.01 -72.26
CA THR A 291 15.47 15.11 -73.18
C THR A 291 14.50 14.53 -74.22
N ARG A 292 13.28 14.16 -73.80
CA ARG A 292 12.22 13.69 -74.70
C ARG A 292 11.85 14.76 -75.72
N ASP A 293 11.67 15.99 -75.28
CA ASP A 293 11.24 17.10 -76.14
C ASP A 293 12.33 17.45 -77.15
N GLU A 294 13.61 17.39 -76.75
CA GLU A 294 14.75 17.53 -77.66
C GLU A 294 14.75 16.45 -78.75
N TYR A 295 14.51 15.18 -78.39
CA TYR A 295 14.39 14.09 -79.36
C TYR A 295 13.19 14.27 -80.30
N ILE A 296 12.06 14.79 -79.82
CA ILE A 296 10.90 15.13 -80.65
C ILE A 296 11.26 16.21 -81.66
N CYS A 297 11.97 17.27 -81.24
CA CYS A 297 12.45 18.32 -82.13
C CYS A 297 13.37 17.77 -83.23
N GLN A 298 14.35 16.95 -82.87
CA GLN A 298 15.28 16.36 -83.84
C GLN A 298 14.58 15.38 -84.79
N LYS A 299 13.62 14.60 -84.29
CA LYS A 299 12.77 13.75 -85.14
C LYS A 299 11.96 14.58 -86.14
N SER A 300 11.48 15.76 -85.75
CA SER A 300 10.79 16.68 -86.67
C SER A 300 11.71 17.15 -87.81
N VAL A 301 12.98 17.48 -87.50
CA VAL A 301 13.99 17.82 -88.52
C VAL A 301 14.19 16.67 -89.50
N ILE A 302 14.34 15.44 -88.99
CA ILE A 302 14.47 14.24 -89.83
C ILE A 302 13.25 14.07 -90.75
N ASN A 303 12.03 14.20 -90.21
CA ASN A 303 10.80 14.10 -91.00
C ASN A 303 10.73 15.18 -92.08
N ASN A 304 11.14 16.42 -91.78
CA ASN A 304 11.18 17.48 -92.77
C ASN A 304 12.20 17.18 -93.88
N CYS A 305 13.41 16.71 -93.52
CA CYS A 305 14.40 16.27 -94.50
C CYS A 305 13.85 15.15 -95.41
N LEU A 306 13.13 14.19 -94.85
CA LEU A 306 12.48 13.12 -95.62
C LEU A 306 11.45 13.68 -96.60
N ASN A 307 10.59 14.61 -96.17
CA ASN A 307 9.60 15.25 -97.04
C ASN A 307 10.28 16.02 -98.18
N VAL A 308 11.33 16.79 -97.88
CA VAL A 308 12.09 17.54 -98.90
C VAL A 308 12.72 16.58 -99.92
N VAL A 309 13.28 15.46 -99.49
CA VAL A 309 13.83 14.43 -100.40
C VAL A 309 12.72 13.85 -101.28
N GLN A 310 11.60 13.42 -100.69
CA GLN A 310 10.51 12.78 -101.43
C GLN A 310 9.86 13.72 -102.45
N HIS A 311 9.49 14.92 -102.04
CA HIS A 311 8.85 15.89 -102.91
C HIS A 311 9.83 16.54 -103.90
N GLY A 312 11.07 16.77 -103.48
CA GLY A 312 12.13 17.29 -104.35
C GLY A 312 12.40 16.38 -105.54
N LEU A 313 12.43 15.06 -105.33
CA LEU A 313 12.60 14.08 -106.40
C LEU A 313 11.43 14.03 -107.40
N GLN A 314 10.23 14.40 -106.96
CA GLN A 314 9.02 14.28 -107.77
C GLN A 314 8.66 15.57 -108.51
N PHE A 315 8.96 16.74 -107.94
CA PHE A 315 8.41 18.02 -108.40
C PHE A 315 9.43 19.14 -108.63
N ALA A 316 10.68 19.01 -108.16
CA ALA A 316 11.66 20.10 -108.27
C ALA A 316 12.32 20.17 -109.66
N SER A 317 12.67 21.38 -110.10
CA SER A 317 13.57 21.56 -111.25
C SER A 317 15.01 21.16 -110.93
N ASP A 318 15.81 20.83 -111.94
CA ASP A 318 17.20 20.40 -111.77
C ASP A 318 18.04 21.38 -110.92
N ALA A 319 17.84 22.69 -111.12
CA ALA A 319 18.52 23.72 -110.34
C ALA A 319 18.06 23.76 -108.86
N GLN A 320 16.76 23.63 -108.59
CA GLN A 320 16.22 23.60 -107.23
C GLN A 320 16.66 22.34 -106.49
N LEU A 321 16.72 21.20 -107.19
CA LEU A 321 17.20 19.94 -106.66
C LEU A 321 18.66 20.06 -106.20
N LEU A 322 19.54 20.62 -107.05
CA LEU A 322 20.96 20.79 -106.71
C LEU A 322 21.18 21.71 -105.50
N ILE A 323 20.38 22.76 -105.34
CA ILE A 323 20.46 23.68 -104.19
C ILE A 323 20.02 23.00 -102.89
N GLU A 324 18.89 22.29 -102.90
CA GLU A 324 18.35 21.66 -101.70
C GLU A 324 19.11 20.38 -101.29
N VAL A 325 19.66 19.63 -102.26
CA VAL A 325 20.48 18.44 -102.00
C VAL A 325 21.74 18.80 -101.21
N GLN A 326 22.39 19.94 -101.48
CA GLN A 326 23.57 20.36 -100.73
C GLN A 326 23.24 20.62 -99.26
N LYS A 327 22.11 21.31 -98.98
CA LYS A 327 21.62 21.53 -97.62
C LYS A 327 21.24 20.24 -96.91
N LEU A 328 20.66 19.26 -97.62
CA LEU A 328 20.32 17.95 -97.07
C LEU A 328 21.57 17.14 -96.67
N PHE A 329 22.66 17.23 -97.43
CA PHE A 329 23.93 16.58 -97.06
C PHE A 329 24.56 17.20 -95.80
N GLU A 330 24.48 18.52 -95.64
CA GLU A 330 24.90 19.20 -94.41
C GLU A 330 24.06 18.74 -93.21
N GLN A 331 22.73 18.71 -93.35
CA GLN A 331 21.84 18.22 -92.29
C GLN A 331 22.07 16.75 -91.94
N LYS A 332 22.37 15.91 -92.94
CA LYS A 332 22.72 14.50 -92.71
C LYS A 332 23.97 14.37 -91.83
N SER A 333 25.00 15.19 -92.03
CA SER A 333 26.21 15.17 -91.19
C SER A 333 25.86 15.58 -89.75
N ASN A 334 25.13 16.68 -89.58
CA ASN A 334 24.74 17.18 -88.26
C ASN A 334 23.88 16.17 -87.48
N LEU A 335 22.90 15.55 -88.15
CA LEU A 335 22.05 14.53 -87.54
C LEU A 335 22.82 13.26 -87.18
N LYS A 336 23.81 12.86 -87.99
CA LYS A 336 24.66 11.71 -87.70
C LYS A 336 25.49 11.94 -86.42
N ASP A 337 26.09 13.11 -86.29
CA ASP A 337 26.87 13.48 -85.12
C ASP A 337 25.98 13.57 -83.87
N TYR A 338 24.78 14.16 -84.01
CA TYR A 338 23.78 14.21 -82.95
C TYR A 338 23.34 12.81 -82.48
N ILE A 339 22.92 11.94 -83.41
CA ILE A 339 22.43 10.59 -83.07
C ILE A 339 23.53 9.78 -82.39
N ASN A 340 24.76 9.84 -82.87
CA ASN A 340 25.88 9.14 -82.24
C ASN A 340 26.09 9.64 -80.80
N ASN A 341 26.09 10.96 -80.60
CA ASN A 341 26.23 11.56 -79.29
C ASN A 341 25.07 11.17 -78.35
N ALA A 342 23.84 11.31 -78.82
CA ALA A 342 22.63 10.96 -78.08
C ALA A 342 22.57 9.46 -77.73
N THR A 343 23.01 8.57 -78.62
CA THR A 343 23.05 7.13 -78.35
C THR A 343 24.09 6.78 -77.27
N SER A 344 25.24 7.48 -77.27
CA SER A 344 26.28 7.26 -76.25
C SER A 344 25.96 7.87 -74.88
N HIS A 345 25.13 8.92 -74.82
CA HIS A 345 24.81 9.64 -73.59
C HIS A 345 23.35 9.47 -73.14
N HIS A 346 22.58 8.59 -73.78
CA HIS A 346 21.19 8.32 -73.40
C HIS A 346 21.15 7.74 -71.98
N SER A 347 20.49 8.46 -71.08
CA SER A 347 20.43 8.12 -69.66
C SER A 347 19.06 7.54 -69.30
N SER A 348 19.06 6.37 -68.65
CA SER A 348 17.86 5.79 -68.04
C SER A 348 17.87 6.03 -66.53
N TYR A 349 16.74 6.46 -65.98
CA TYR A 349 16.60 6.73 -64.55
C TYR A 349 15.82 5.59 -63.86
N LYS A 350 16.29 5.12 -62.70
CA LYS A 350 15.62 4.16 -61.84
C LYS A 350 15.57 4.73 -60.42
N ILE A 351 14.39 4.70 -59.79
CA ILE A 351 14.21 5.12 -58.40
C ILE A 351 14.10 3.86 -57.54
N GLU A 352 14.93 3.76 -56.50
CA GLU A 352 14.92 2.67 -55.53
C GLU A 352 14.65 3.25 -54.14
N PHE A 353 13.78 2.59 -53.37
CA PHE A 353 13.53 2.90 -51.96
C PHE A 353 14.11 1.77 -51.13
N GLN A 354 14.97 2.12 -50.18
CA GLN A 354 15.56 1.17 -49.24
C GLN A 354 15.12 1.54 -47.82
N GLU A 355 14.54 0.58 -47.12
CA GLU A 355 14.14 0.76 -45.73
C GLU A 355 15.37 1.02 -44.85
N SER A 356 15.26 2.00 -43.96
CA SER A 356 16.34 2.34 -43.03
C SER A 356 16.44 1.37 -41.85
N PHE A 357 15.44 0.51 -41.65
CA PHE A 357 15.40 -0.56 -40.65
C PHE A 357 14.39 -1.63 -41.06
N GLU A 358 14.62 -2.88 -40.66
CA GLU A 358 13.64 -3.97 -40.86
C GLU A 358 12.42 -3.79 -39.95
N ALA A 359 11.20 -3.86 -40.50
CA ALA A 359 9.96 -3.72 -39.74
C ALA A 359 9.80 -4.75 -38.59
N SER A 360 10.34 -5.96 -38.76
CA SER A 360 10.37 -7.03 -37.75
C SER A 360 11.08 -6.63 -36.45
N ASN A 361 12.10 -5.77 -36.53
CA ASN A 361 12.83 -5.26 -35.37
C ASN A 361 12.01 -4.26 -34.56
N VAL A 362 10.98 -3.66 -35.16
CA VAL A 362 10.04 -2.76 -34.48
C VAL A 362 8.88 -3.55 -33.88
N GLU A 363 8.35 -4.56 -34.58
CA GLU A 363 7.29 -5.44 -34.07
C GLU A 363 7.71 -6.17 -32.79
N SER A 364 8.91 -6.76 -32.77
CA SER A 364 9.44 -7.44 -31.58
C SER A 364 9.61 -6.53 -30.37
N LYS A 365 9.80 -5.21 -30.60
CA LYS A 365 9.93 -4.21 -29.54
C LYS A 365 8.60 -3.58 -29.10
N LEU A 366 7.54 -3.67 -29.91
CA LEU A 366 6.23 -3.05 -29.65
C LEU A 366 5.16 -4.03 -29.15
N GLN A 367 5.47 -5.31 -28.91
CA GLN A 367 4.50 -6.28 -28.37
C GLN A 367 3.83 -5.82 -27.07
N CYS A 368 4.53 -5.02 -26.26
CA CYS A 368 3.95 -4.34 -25.10
C CYS A 368 4.63 -2.99 -24.88
N LEU A 369 3.85 -1.96 -24.53
CA LEU A 369 4.39 -0.63 -24.23
C LEU A 369 5.04 -0.54 -22.84
N GLY A 370 4.81 -1.54 -21.98
CA GLY A 370 5.37 -1.62 -20.64
C GLY A 370 5.00 -2.94 -19.96
N SER A 371 5.37 -3.10 -18.69
CA SER A 371 4.99 -4.28 -17.90
C SER A 371 4.38 -3.83 -16.59
N THR A 372 3.17 -4.30 -16.27
CA THR A 372 2.50 -4.00 -15.01
C THR A 372 2.77 -5.12 -14.00
N SER A 373 3.17 -4.75 -12.79
CA SER A 373 3.38 -5.70 -11.69
C SER A 373 2.75 -5.16 -10.42
N CYS A 374 1.96 -5.98 -9.73
CA CYS A 374 1.44 -5.68 -8.39
C CYS A 374 2.37 -6.29 -7.35
N LEU A 375 2.76 -5.48 -6.35
CA LEU A 375 3.64 -5.89 -5.28
C LEU A 375 2.84 -5.95 -3.98
N GLN A 376 2.72 -7.14 -3.39
CA GLN A 376 2.08 -7.28 -2.09
C GLN A 376 3.06 -6.90 -0.98
N THR A 377 2.62 -6.02 -0.09
CA THR A 377 3.42 -5.49 1.02
C THR A 377 2.71 -5.79 2.34
N HIS A 378 3.48 -6.05 3.40
CA HIS A 378 2.92 -6.24 4.74
C HIS A 378 3.06 -4.93 5.51
N MET A 379 1.95 -4.28 5.83
CA MET A 379 1.96 -3.07 6.65
C MET A 379 2.39 -3.42 8.08
N PHE A 380 3.47 -2.81 8.56
CA PHE A 380 3.92 -2.91 9.94
C PHE A 380 3.45 -1.67 10.71
N PHE A 381 2.76 -1.90 11.82
CA PHE A 381 2.32 -0.87 12.76
C PHE A 381 3.17 -1.00 14.02
N PRO A 382 4.37 -0.38 14.08
CA PRO A 382 5.17 -0.41 15.28
C PRO A 382 4.42 0.30 16.42
N ASP A 383 4.36 -0.33 17.59
CA ASP A 383 4.00 0.37 18.82
C ASP A 383 5.19 1.27 19.21
N VAL A 384 5.22 2.50 18.68
CA VAL A 384 6.28 3.47 18.99
C VAL A 384 5.87 4.34 20.18
N ASP A 385 6.53 4.14 21.32
CA ASP A 385 6.44 5.06 22.46
C ASP A 385 7.39 6.26 22.21
N MET A 386 6.82 7.44 21.93
CA MET A 386 7.60 8.66 21.75
C MET A 386 8.06 9.24 23.10
N LEU A 387 9.35 9.14 23.40
CA LEU A 387 9.96 9.76 24.58
C LEU A 387 10.79 10.99 24.18
N LYS A 388 10.67 12.09 24.94
CA LYS A 388 11.54 13.28 24.76
C LYS A 388 12.87 13.06 25.48
N GLY A 389 13.95 12.92 24.72
CA GLY A 389 15.32 12.96 25.25
C GLY A 389 15.88 14.37 25.29
N THR A 390 16.54 14.77 26.38
CA THR A 390 17.35 16.00 26.41
C THR A 390 18.83 15.64 26.25
N PRO A 391 19.49 16.02 25.15
CA PRO A 391 20.89 15.69 24.93
C PRO A 391 21.77 16.38 25.98
N LYS A 392 22.82 15.69 26.43
CA LYS A 392 23.85 16.27 27.31
C LYS A 392 24.96 16.87 26.45
N LEU A 393 25.24 18.16 26.62
CA LEU A 393 26.39 18.79 25.99
C LEU A 393 27.70 18.21 26.56
N ILE A 394 28.54 17.66 25.68
CA ILE A 394 29.84 17.08 26.05
C ILE A 394 30.98 18.05 25.78
N ARG A 395 31.01 18.65 24.57
CA ARG A 395 32.03 19.60 24.12
C ARG A 395 31.41 20.63 23.17
N SER A 396 32.02 21.82 23.09
CA SER A 396 31.66 22.89 22.15
C SER A 396 32.90 23.66 21.75
N PHE A 397 33.01 24.00 20.47
CA PHE A 397 34.07 24.86 19.93
C PHE A 397 33.44 25.86 18.94
N GLU A 398 34.12 26.98 18.73
CA GLU A 398 33.65 28.02 17.81
C GLU A 398 34.37 27.92 16.47
N VAL A 399 33.58 27.97 15.39
CA VAL A 399 34.07 28.04 14.01
C VAL A 399 33.46 29.29 13.39
N ASN A 400 34.25 30.05 12.61
CA ASN A 400 33.81 31.32 12.02
C ASN A 400 32.56 31.13 11.14
N LYS A 401 31.69 32.14 11.15
CA LYS A 401 30.30 32.16 10.62
C LYS A 401 30.12 31.41 9.29
N THR A 402 29.66 30.17 9.37
CA THR A 402 29.31 29.30 8.24
C THR A 402 28.09 28.45 8.61
N TYR A 403 27.35 27.97 7.60
CA TYR A 403 26.26 27.02 7.80
C TYR A 403 26.78 25.59 7.60
N PHE A 404 26.58 24.74 8.61
CA PHE A 404 26.93 23.31 8.57
C PHE A 404 25.66 22.50 8.29
N PHE A 405 25.72 21.57 7.35
CA PHE A 405 24.57 20.72 6.99
C PHE A 405 24.84 19.22 7.21
N GLY A 406 26.08 18.77 7.03
CA GLY A 406 26.47 17.38 7.23
C GLY A 406 27.77 17.29 8.03
N GLY A 407 27.87 16.24 8.83
CA GLY A 407 29.05 16.00 9.63
C GLY A 407 29.11 14.56 10.12
N ILE A 408 30.33 14.03 10.20
CA ILE A 408 30.60 12.70 10.75
C ILE A 408 31.72 12.79 11.79
N VAL A 409 31.62 11.95 12.81
CA VAL A 409 32.70 11.71 13.77
C VAL A 409 33.44 10.45 13.30
N LEU A 410 34.75 10.54 13.15
CA LEU A 410 35.60 9.40 12.78
C LEU A 410 36.06 8.64 14.03
N GLU A 411 36.64 7.45 13.85
CA GLU A 411 37.06 6.57 14.95
C GLU A 411 38.12 7.18 15.88
N ASP A 412 38.88 8.15 15.39
CA ASP A 412 39.94 8.86 16.10
C ASP A 412 39.48 10.18 16.76
N ASP A 413 38.16 10.34 16.95
CA ASP A 413 37.50 11.55 17.45
C ASP A 413 37.69 12.81 16.57
N THR A 414 38.21 12.67 15.35
CA THR A 414 38.22 13.77 14.38
C THR A 414 36.83 13.95 13.75
N LEU A 415 36.55 15.18 13.33
CA LEU A 415 35.25 15.60 12.82
C LEU A 415 35.39 16.02 11.38
N LEU A 416 34.63 15.40 10.48
CA LEU A 416 34.58 15.79 9.08
C LEU A 416 33.26 16.49 8.81
N ILE A 417 33.31 17.77 8.46
CA ILE A 417 32.14 18.65 8.41
C ILE A 417 32.04 19.32 7.03
N SER A 418 30.83 19.33 6.45
CA SER A 418 30.52 20.10 5.23
C SER A 418 30.16 21.55 5.58
N THR A 419 30.87 22.51 4.96
CA THR A 419 30.62 23.94 5.12
C THR A 419 29.92 24.47 3.88
N TYR A 420 28.62 24.78 4.01
CA TYR A 420 27.74 25.07 2.87
C TYR A 420 28.04 26.40 2.19
N THR A 421 28.33 27.45 2.96
CA THR A 421 28.65 28.78 2.44
C THR A 421 30.04 28.86 1.84
N ASP A 422 30.99 28.21 2.49
CA ASP A 422 32.41 28.29 2.15
C ASP A 422 32.79 27.27 1.07
N LYS A 423 31.86 26.36 0.76
CA LYS A 423 32.00 25.28 -0.23
C LYS A 423 33.19 24.37 0.08
N LYS A 424 33.36 24.00 1.36
CA LYS A 424 34.45 23.13 1.79
C LYS A 424 33.95 21.90 2.51
N LEU A 425 34.76 20.85 2.45
CA LEU A 425 34.73 19.75 3.40
C LEU A 425 35.95 19.92 4.28
N GLU A 426 35.77 20.09 5.58
CA GLU A 426 36.84 20.39 6.53
C GLU A 426 36.98 19.27 7.56
N LEU A 427 38.21 18.85 7.79
CA LEU A 427 38.58 17.91 8.84
C LEU A 427 39.05 18.71 10.06
N PHE A 428 38.40 18.52 11.19
CA PHE A 428 38.73 19.12 12.47
C PHE A 428 39.23 18.05 13.44
N SER A 429 40.18 18.41 14.29
CA SER A 429 40.48 17.65 15.50
C SER A 429 39.30 17.67 16.49
N ALA A 430 39.32 16.77 17.48
CA ALA A 430 38.34 16.72 18.57
C ALA A 430 38.17 18.06 19.33
N ASP A 431 39.21 18.91 19.32
CA ASP A 431 39.23 20.23 19.97
C ASP A 431 38.79 21.38 19.03
N GLY A 432 38.36 21.07 17.80
CA GLY A 432 37.86 22.06 16.85
C GLY A 432 38.94 22.78 16.03
N LYS A 433 40.20 22.33 16.07
CA LYS A 433 41.26 22.86 15.20
C LYS A 433 41.16 22.23 13.81
N SER A 434 41.08 23.06 12.76
CA SER A 434 41.10 22.63 11.36
C SER A 434 42.45 22.01 11.00
N LEU A 435 42.42 20.77 10.51
CA LEU A 435 43.56 19.94 10.13
C LEU A 435 43.79 19.99 8.62
N SER A 436 42.73 19.77 7.84
CA SER A 436 42.76 19.81 6.39
C SER A 436 41.40 20.21 5.81
N HIS A 437 41.38 20.62 4.54
CA HIS A 437 40.15 20.98 3.84
C HIS A 437 40.20 20.60 2.37
N LEU A 438 39.01 20.44 1.79
CA LEU A 438 38.80 20.20 0.37
C LEU A 438 37.78 21.21 -0.17
N GLU A 439 38.10 21.91 -1.26
CA GLU A 439 37.23 22.91 -1.86
C GLU A 439 36.36 22.32 -3.00
N PHE A 440 35.13 22.82 -3.11
CA PHE A 440 34.15 22.40 -4.10
C PHE A 440 33.62 23.60 -4.90
N ASP A 441 33.30 23.34 -6.17
CA ASP A 441 32.67 24.34 -7.04
C ASP A 441 31.20 24.55 -6.64
N GLU A 442 30.55 23.47 -6.21
CA GLU A 442 29.17 23.40 -5.74
C GLU A 442 29.09 23.37 -4.21
N ARG A 443 27.93 23.72 -3.65
CA ARG A 443 27.75 23.74 -2.19
C ARG A 443 27.59 22.32 -1.64
N PRO A 444 28.45 21.86 -0.71
CA PRO A 444 28.35 20.54 -0.12
C PRO A 444 27.18 20.50 0.87
N PHE A 445 26.36 19.45 0.81
CA PHE A 445 25.18 19.27 1.65
C PHE A 445 25.48 18.27 2.77
N ASP A 446 25.66 16.98 2.44
CA ASP A 446 25.94 15.93 3.41
C ASP A 446 27.22 15.15 3.06
N VAL A 447 27.80 14.47 4.04
CA VAL A 447 29.01 13.66 3.89
C VAL A 447 28.81 12.25 4.44
N ALA A 448 29.30 11.26 3.71
CA ALA A 448 29.35 9.88 4.15
C ALA A 448 30.75 9.29 3.93
N MET A 449 31.19 8.44 4.84
CA MET A 449 32.48 7.76 4.76
C MET A 449 32.27 6.25 4.73
N HIS A 450 33.09 5.54 3.98
CA HIS A 450 33.20 4.09 4.05
C HIS A 450 33.72 3.66 5.43
N GLU A 451 33.30 2.48 5.89
CA GLU A 451 33.79 1.79 7.10
C GLU A 451 35.32 1.66 7.23
N ASN A 452 36.08 1.81 6.14
CA ASN A 452 37.54 1.75 6.15
C ASN A 452 38.19 3.14 6.32
N CYS A 453 37.38 4.18 6.52
CA CYS A 453 37.75 5.58 6.65
C CYS A 453 38.63 6.12 5.51
N ARG A 454 38.65 5.46 4.35
CA ARG A 454 39.53 5.83 3.24
C ARG A 454 38.80 6.51 2.10
N ASN A 455 37.60 6.04 1.77
CA ASN A 455 36.81 6.61 0.68
C ASN A 455 35.55 7.24 1.24
N GLY A 456 35.20 8.42 0.74
CA GLY A 456 34.00 9.11 1.16
C GLY A 456 33.31 9.81 0.00
N VAL A 457 32.08 10.24 0.26
CA VAL A 457 31.22 10.90 -0.70
C VAL A 457 30.62 12.14 -0.06
N VAL A 458 30.63 13.24 -0.82
CA VAL A 458 29.94 14.48 -0.48
C VAL A 458 28.84 14.71 -1.50
N SER A 459 27.61 14.95 -1.03
CA SER A 459 26.50 15.33 -1.91
C SER A 459 26.40 16.84 -2.09
N SER A 460 25.80 17.26 -3.20
CA SER A 460 25.40 18.66 -3.42
C SER A 460 23.95 18.73 -3.86
N TRP A 461 23.14 19.50 -3.12
CA TRP A 461 21.72 19.68 -3.40
C TRP A 461 21.51 20.52 -4.67
N GLU A 462 22.04 21.75 -4.69
CA GLU A 462 21.93 22.69 -5.81
C GLU A 462 22.73 22.20 -7.03
N GLY A 463 23.92 21.64 -6.78
CA GLY A 463 24.80 21.10 -7.80
C GLY A 463 24.31 19.78 -8.41
N ARG A 464 23.29 19.13 -7.84
CA ARG A 464 22.71 17.85 -8.31
C ARG A 464 23.77 16.79 -8.59
N CYS A 465 24.77 16.69 -7.73
CA CYS A 465 25.90 15.81 -7.93
C CYS A 465 26.35 15.18 -6.62
N ILE A 466 27.12 14.10 -6.76
CA ILE A 466 27.95 13.59 -5.66
C ILE A 466 29.41 13.69 -6.08
N THR A 467 30.28 14.02 -5.13
CA THR A 467 31.72 14.05 -5.32
C THR A 467 32.38 13.03 -4.42
N LEU A 468 33.17 12.14 -5.03
CA LEU A 468 33.97 11.14 -4.36
C LEU A 468 35.29 11.77 -3.91
N PHE A 469 35.73 11.43 -2.71
CA PHE A 469 37.04 11.83 -2.17
C PHE A 469 37.73 10.65 -1.49
N GLU A 470 39.05 10.72 -1.41
CA GLU A 470 39.88 9.80 -0.65
C GLU A 470 40.54 10.54 0.50
N MET A 471 40.59 9.91 1.68
CA MET A 471 41.36 10.37 2.83
C MET A 471 42.62 9.51 2.97
N ALA A 472 43.78 10.17 2.97
CA ALA A 472 45.07 9.54 3.18
C ALA A 472 45.94 10.46 4.04
N ASP A 473 46.46 9.96 5.17
CA ASP A 473 47.31 10.71 6.11
C ASP A 473 46.71 12.09 6.48
N GLU A 474 45.45 12.10 6.92
CA GLU A 474 44.67 13.32 7.28
C GLU A 474 44.47 14.33 6.14
N LYS A 475 44.85 13.99 4.90
CA LYS A 475 44.61 14.82 3.71
C LYS A 475 43.41 14.32 2.92
N LEU A 476 42.58 15.27 2.51
CA LEU A 476 41.40 15.04 1.67
C LEU A 476 41.77 15.26 0.20
N LEU A 477 41.50 14.28 -0.65
CA LEU A 477 41.81 14.29 -2.08
C LEU A 477 40.53 14.10 -2.90
N LYS A 478 40.14 15.11 -3.69
CA LYS A 478 39.00 15.02 -4.64
C LYS A 478 39.33 14.01 -5.74
N LYS A 479 38.41 13.08 -6.01
CA LYS A 479 38.55 12.05 -7.05
C LYS A 479 37.73 12.39 -8.28
N ASN A 480 36.45 12.08 -8.23
CA ASN A 480 35.53 12.24 -9.36
C ASN A 480 34.19 12.80 -8.87
N ALA A 481 33.47 13.48 -9.75
CA ALA A 481 32.13 13.96 -9.49
C ALA A 481 31.15 13.35 -10.49
N LYS A 482 30.00 12.87 -10.01
CA LYS A 482 28.94 12.35 -10.84
C LYS A 482 27.73 13.28 -10.80
N GLN A 483 27.33 13.73 -11.98
CA GLN A 483 26.17 14.58 -12.18
C GLN A 483 24.90 13.74 -12.32
N PHE A 484 23.82 14.19 -11.69
CA PHE A 484 22.49 13.59 -11.77
C PHE A 484 21.44 14.61 -12.21
N ASN A 485 20.27 14.10 -12.61
CA ASN A 485 19.13 14.93 -13.03
C ASN A 485 18.33 15.49 -11.84
N SER A 486 18.53 14.95 -10.64
CA SER A 486 17.79 15.27 -9.42
C SER A 486 18.70 15.84 -8.33
N CYS A 487 18.14 16.66 -7.42
CA CYS A 487 18.90 17.17 -6.27
C CYS A 487 19.39 16.01 -5.39
N CYS A 488 20.62 16.13 -4.87
CA CYS A 488 21.22 15.13 -3.99
C CYS A 488 21.26 15.67 -2.56
N GLY A 489 20.44 15.09 -1.68
CA GLY A 489 20.38 15.38 -0.26
C GLY A 489 21.34 14.54 0.55
N SER A 490 20.87 14.04 1.70
CA SER A 490 21.68 13.20 2.57
C SER A 490 22.24 11.96 1.88
N VAL A 491 23.38 11.49 2.38
CA VAL A 491 24.08 10.32 1.86
C VAL A 491 24.46 9.37 2.99
N ARG A 492 24.35 8.06 2.76
CA ARG A 492 24.86 7.02 3.67
C ARG A 492 25.64 5.96 2.92
N TYR A 493 26.76 5.55 3.49
CA TYR A 493 27.65 4.54 2.92
C TYR A 493 27.37 3.17 3.54
N LYS A 494 27.29 2.12 2.73
CA LYS A 494 27.16 0.73 3.17
C LYS A 494 27.67 -0.24 2.11
N ASN A 495 28.50 -1.22 2.48
CA ASN A 495 28.93 -2.33 1.60
C ASN A 495 29.32 -1.89 0.18
N ASP A 496 30.28 -0.96 0.07
CA ASP A 496 30.73 -0.38 -1.22
C ASP A 496 29.65 0.37 -2.03
N GLN A 497 28.48 0.60 -1.45
CA GLN A 497 27.36 1.33 -2.04
C GLN A 497 27.05 2.60 -1.25
N VAL A 498 26.52 3.60 -1.96
CA VAL A 498 26.10 4.86 -1.36
C VAL A 498 24.64 5.08 -1.68
N PHE A 499 23.85 5.26 -0.62
CA PHE A 499 22.44 5.62 -0.68
C PHE A 499 22.35 7.14 -0.70
N VAL A 500 21.71 7.70 -1.72
CA VAL A 500 21.57 9.13 -1.94
C VAL A 500 20.09 9.49 -1.93
N ALA A 501 19.68 10.37 -1.03
CA ALA A 501 18.32 10.91 -0.98
C ALA A 501 18.13 11.90 -2.13
N CYS A 502 17.17 11.64 -3.01
CA CYS A 502 16.96 12.43 -4.22
C CYS A 502 15.49 12.77 -4.44
N GLN A 503 14.95 13.70 -3.68
CA GLN A 503 13.55 14.18 -3.79
C GLN A 503 12.56 13.03 -3.97
N SER A 504 12.17 12.65 -5.20
CA SER A 504 11.24 11.56 -5.49
C SER A 504 11.83 10.15 -5.53
N VAL A 505 13.14 9.97 -5.34
CA VAL A 505 13.81 8.65 -5.37
C VAL A 505 14.92 8.56 -4.32
N ILE A 506 15.31 7.34 -3.93
CA ILE A 506 16.59 7.05 -3.28
C ILE A 506 17.46 6.33 -4.31
N MET A 507 18.58 6.95 -4.70
CA MET A 507 19.54 6.34 -5.62
C MET A 507 20.58 5.54 -4.85
N ILE A 508 20.88 4.33 -5.32
CA ILE A 508 21.97 3.50 -4.83
C ILE A 508 23.05 3.52 -5.89
N VAL A 509 24.21 4.06 -5.54
CA VAL A 509 25.35 4.21 -6.45
C VAL A 509 26.54 3.41 -5.94
N ASN A 510 27.46 3.06 -6.83
CA ASN A 510 28.73 2.45 -6.44
C ASN A 510 29.60 3.50 -5.73
N GLY A 511 30.11 3.17 -4.55
CA GLY A 511 30.87 4.09 -3.71
C GLY A 511 32.31 4.39 -4.18
N TYR A 512 32.81 3.69 -5.21
CA TYR A 512 34.13 3.96 -5.82
C TYR A 512 34.02 4.68 -7.16
N THR A 513 32.96 4.43 -7.93
CA THR A 513 32.80 5.01 -9.28
C THR A 513 31.72 6.09 -9.36
N GLY A 514 30.75 6.07 -8.43
CA GLY A 514 29.58 6.94 -8.43
C GLY A 514 28.53 6.53 -9.47
N ASP A 515 28.69 5.40 -10.15
CA ASP A 515 27.73 4.94 -11.14
C ASP A 515 26.46 4.40 -10.48
N SER A 516 25.31 4.69 -11.09
CA SER A 516 24.02 4.22 -10.61
C SER A 516 23.95 2.69 -10.70
N VAL A 517 23.69 2.06 -9.56
CA VAL A 517 23.49 0.62 -9.45
C VAL A 517 21.99 0.30 -9.45
N ARG A 518 21.21 1.08 -8.68
CA ARG A 518 19.78 0.87 -8.50
C ARG A 518 19.08 2.16 -8.10
N THR A 519 17.80 2.29 -8.42
CA THR A 519 16.96 3.41 -7.96
C THR A 519 15.73 2.87 -7.26
N LEU A 520 15.41 3.41 -6.09
CA LEU A 520 14.20 3.13 -5.32
C LEU A 520 13.25 4.33 -5.50
N SER A 521 12.14 4.13 -6.20
CA SER A 521 11.15 5.19 -6.42
C SER A 521 10.33 5.42 -5.16
N LEU A 522 10.28 6.67 -4.67
CA LEU A 522 9.47 7.04 -3.52
C LEU A 522 8.02 7.23 -3.97
N VAL A 523 7.12 6.40 -3.43
CA VAL A 523 5.67 6.49 -3.68
C VAL A 523 5.11 7.80 -3.10
N PHE A 524 5.72 8.29 -2.02
CA PHE A 524 5.32 9.51 -1.34
C PHE A 524 6.50 10.33 -0.85
N GLY A 525 6.38 11.65 -1.06
CA GLY A 525 7.23 12.63 -0.40
C GLY A 525 8.54 12.96 -1.09
N SER A 526 9.24 13.95 -0.53
CA SER A 526 10.59 14.31 -0.95
C SER A 526 11.59 13.81 0.08
N ALA A 527 12.41 12.80 -0.23
CA ALA A 527 13.53 12.41 0.62
C ALA A 527 14.60 13.50 0.63
N GLN A 528 14.83 14.07 1.82
CA GLN A 528 15.93 15.01 2.08
C GLN A 528 16.99 14.37 2.98
N PHE A 529 16.56 13.79 4.11
CA PHE A 529 17.40 13.11 5.08
C PHE A 529 17.09 11.61 5.06
N LEU A 530 18.11 10.76 5.18
CA LEU A 530 17.98 9.31 5.23
C LEU A 530 18.92 8.71 6.28
N GLU A 531 18.51 7.58 6.84
CA GLU A 531 19.32 6.77 7.77
C GLU A 531 19.08 5.28 7.51
N LEU A 532 20.10 4.45 7.70
CA LEU A 532 20.04 3.02 7.37
C LEU A 532 19.97 2.15 8.64
N ASP A 533 18.90 1.37 8.76
CA ASP A 533 18.83 0.24 9.69
C ASP A 533 19.32 -1.02 9.00
N LEU A 534 20.52 -1.41 9.42
CA LEU A 534 21.25 -2.52 8.85
C LEU A 534 20.70 -3.88 9.30
N ILE A 535 20.05 -3.94 10.47
CA ILE A 535 19.56 -5.18 11.07
C ILE A 535 18.29 -5.62 10.36
N ASN A 536 17.36 -4.68 10.15
CA ASN A 536 16.07 -4.97 9.51
C ASN A 536 16.08 -4.71 8.00
N SER A 537 17.23 -4.27 7.44
CA SER A 537 17.36 -3.86 6.03
C SER A 537 16.35 -2.79 5.63
N LEU A 538 16.22 -1.75 6.47
CA LEU A 538 15.32 -0.62 6.28
C LEU A 538 16.09 0.69 6.08
N VAL A 539 15.59 1.57 5.23
CA VAL A 539 16.02 2.96 5.12
C VAL A 539 14.92 3.86 5.66
N TYR A 540 15.24 4.63 6.69
CA TYR A 540 14.38 5.71 7.17
C TYR A 540 14.65 6.96 6.35
N TYR A 541 13.61 7.72 6.00
CA TYR A 541 13.78 8.98 5.28
C TYR A 541 12.74 10.02 5.68
N SER A 542 13.15 11.29 5.67
CA SER A 542 12.27 12.41 5.96
C SER A 542 11.46 12.82 4.72
N SER A 543 10.19 13.16 4.92
CA SER A 543 9.32 13.74 3.91
C SER A 543 8.34 14.70 4.59
N TYR A 544 8.41 16.00 4.25
CA TYR A 544 7.47 17.06 4.64
C TYR A 544 6.48 16.72 5.77
N GLY A 545 6.97 16.78 7.01
CA GLY A 545 6.17 16.55 8.21
C GLY A 545 6.04 15.08 8.67
N LYS A 546 6.78 14.16 8.05
CA LYS A 546 6.81 12.74 8.41
C LYS A 546 8.21 12.14 8.29
N VAL A 547 8.51 11.11 9.09
CA VAL A 547 9.65 10.21 8.89
C VAL A 547 9.14 8.84 8.48
N ASN A 548 9.37 8.46 7.23
CA ASN A 548 8.94 7.19 6.64
C ASN A 548 10.07 6.16 6.68
N TYR A 549 9.76 4.90 6.37
CA TYR A 549 10.77 3.85 6.21
C TYR A 549 10.47 2.96 5.00
N ALA A 550 11.51 2.36 4.43
CA ALA A 550 11.41 1.47 3.28
C ALA A 550 12.40 0.30 3.39
N SER A 551 12.06 -0.90 2.90
CA SER A 551 13.02 -2.00 2.86
C SER A 551 13.91 -1.93 1.62
N PHE A 552 15.20 -2.25 1.76
CA PHE A 552 16.16 -2.28 0.65
C PHE A 552 16.73 -3.68 0.32
N ASP A 553 16.19 -4.75 0.91
CA ASP A 553 16.67 -6.12 0.66
C ASP A 553 16.55 -6.52 -0.84
N GLY A 554 17.56 -7.23 -1.34
CA GLY A 554 17.81 -7.50 -2.77
C GLY A 554 16.76 -8.36 -3.48
N SER A 555 15.79 -8.89 -2.76
CA SER A 555 14.72 -9.76 -3.28
C SER A 555 13.47 -9.00 -3.76
N LYS A 556 13.31 -7.72 -3.39
CA LYS A 556 12.12 -6.92 -3.69
C LYS A 556 12.54 -5.52 -4.14
N LYS A 557 11.95 -4.99 -5.21
CA LYS A 557 12.02 -3.54 -5.51
C LYS A 557 11.65 -2.81 -4.21
N GLY A 558 12.55 -1.96 -3.71
CA GLY A 558 12.46 -1.42 -2.34
C GLY A 558 11.09 -0.81 -2.08
N ILE A 559 10.45 -1.29 -1.02
CA ILE A 559 9.05 -1.06 -0.72
C ILE A 559 8.96 -0.02 0.37
N LEU A 560 8.16 1.02 0.11
CA LEU A 560 7.96 2.15 1.01
C LEU A 560 6.71 1.95 1.86
N PHE A 561 6.85 2.22 3.16
CA PHE A 561 5.77 2.17 4.12
C PHE A 561 5.36 3.59 4.51
N ASN A 562 4.14 3.98 4.19
CA ASN A 562 3.54 5.26 4.59
C ASN A 562 2.91 5.13 5.99
N ASN A 563 3.74 4.82 6.99
CA ASN A 563 3.39 4.84 8.42
C ASN A 563 4.36 5.76 9.17
N GLY A 564 4.73 6.88 8.55
CA GLY A 564 5.75 7.75 9.10
C GLY A 564 5.29 8.49 10.35
N LEU A 565 6.19 8.62 11.33
CA LEU A 565 5.98 9.42 12.54
C LEU A 565 5.71 10.87 12.14
N ASP A 566 4.57 11.42 12.55
CA ASP A 566 4.26 12.84 12.35
C ASP A 566 5.26 13.70 13.12
N VAL A 567 5.99 14.52 12.39
CA VAL A 567 6.99 15.48 12.90
C VAL A 567 6.72 16.83 12.24
N SER A 568 7.16 17.95 12.79
CA SER A 568 6.86 19.23 12.13
C SER A 568 7.77 19.47 10.92
N GLN A 569 9.07 19.23 11.05
CA GLN A 569 10.06 19.22 9.98
C GLN A 569 11.32 18.45 10.40
N ALA A 570 11.42 17.17 10.04
CA ALA A 570 12.63 16.37 10.31
C ALA A 570 13.86 16.92 9.58
N ALA A 571 14.82 17.40 10.38
CA ALA A 571 16.12 17.93 10.03
C ALA A 571 17.20 16.85 9.87
N SER A 572 17.07 15.76 10.62
CA SER A 572 18.01 14.65 10.62
C SER A 572 17.35 13.42 11.27
N ILE A 573 17.80 12.24 10.88
CA ILE A 573 17.37 10.94 11.41
C ILE A 573 18.66 10.21 11.77
N VAL A 574 18.75 9.66 12.99
CA VAL A 574 19.90 8.88 13.46
C VAL A 574 19.39 7.64 14.19
N LEU A 575 20.10 6.53 14.07
CA LEU A 575 19.83 5.28 14.78
C LEU A 575 20.97 5.00 15.77
N ASP A 576 20.64 4.46 16.94
CA ASP A 576 21.66 3.87 17.84
C ASP A 576 21.78 2.35 17.65
N PHE A 577 22.69 1.74 18.42
CA PHE A 577 22.93 0.29 18.42
C PHE A 577 21.74 -0.54 18.93
N GLU A 578 20.82 0.08 19.68
CA GLU A 578 19.60 -0.56 20.21
C GLU A 578 18.39 -0.35 19.26
N GLN A 579 18.60 0.26 18.09
CA GLN A 579 17.57 0.62 17.09
C GLN A 579 16.59 1.70 17.55
N ASN A 580 16.97 2.52 18.52
CA ASN A 580 16.22 3.72 18.85
C ASN A 580 16.40 4.76 17.74
N ILE A 581 15.29 5.33 17.29
CA ILE A 581 15.28 6.35 16.23
C ILE A 581 15.26 7.73 16.87
N TYR A 582 16.29 8.53 16.59
CA TYR A 582 16.39 9.91 17.00
C TYR A 582 16.07 10.82 15.81
N ILE A 583 15.06 11.67 15.97
CA ILE A 583 14.65 12.63 14.94
C ILE A 583 14.89 14.03 15.47
N MET A 584 15.69 14.81 14.75
CA MET A 584 15.85 16.23 15.03
C MET A 584 14.77 16.99 14.26
N ASP A 585 13.98 17.82 14.94
CA ASP A 585 12.87 18.59 14.36
C ASP A 585 13.18 20.11 14.42
N PHE A 586 13.02 20.82 13.29
CA PHE A 586 13.20 22.28 13.22
C PHE A 586 12.00 23.07 13.76
N GLY A 587 10.82 22.47 13.92
CA GLY A 587 9.61 23.20 14.29
C GLY A 587 9.39 23.35 15.80
N THR A 588 8.96 24.55 16.19
CA THR A 588 8.65 24.99 17.56
C THR A 588 7.29 24.50 18.10
N LYS A 589 6.67 23.47 17.51
CA LYS A 589 5.43 22.94 18.09
C LYS A 589 5.77 22.07 19.30
N LYS A 590 5.38 22.56 20.48
CA LYS A 590 5.27 21.75 21.70
C LYS A 590 4.50 20.46 21.36
N LEU A 591 5.21 19.33 21.25
CA LEU A 591 4.66 18.00 21.50
C LEU A 591 4.04 17.94 22.89
#